data_AF-A0A943T6C8-F1
#
_entry.id   AF-A0A943T6C8-F1
#
_cell.length_a   1.000
_cell.length_b   1.000
_cell.length_c   1.000
_cell.angle_alpha   90.00
_cell.angle_beta   90.00
_cell.angle_gamma   90.00
#
_symmetry.space_group_name_H-M   'P 1'
#
loop_
_entity.id
_entity.type
_entity.pdbx_description
1 polymer ?
#
loop_
_entity_poly.entity_id
_entity_poly.type
_entity_poly.pdbx_seq_one_letter_code
_entity_poly.pdbx_strand_id
1 'polypeptide(L)'
;DECRALDERVRAFLTSGVTGDEDYVIIDTAEYAIPGLDDDFRVIVSPWILSVLTTDRLSRNYELVTKHNLKYRRYYHQFDY
;
A
#
# COMPACT_ATOMS: atom_id res chain seq x y z
N ASP A 1 5.82 14.39 -7.87
CA ASP A 1 4.57 13.91 -7.25
C ASP A 1 3.36 14.47 -8.00
N GLU A 2 3.30 14.23 -9.33
CA GLU A 2 2.37 14.96 -10.23
C GLU A 2 0.90 14.55 -10.05
N CYS A 3 0.67 13.32 -9.57
CA CYS A 3 -0.67 12.78 -9.37
C CYS A 3 -1.19 12.92 -7.93
N ARG A 4 -0.41 13.48 -6.98
CA ARG A 4 -0.81 13.58 -5.56
C ARG A 4 -2.17 14.23 -5.35
N ALA A 5 -2.50 15.22 -6.17
CA ALA A 5 -3.78 15.92 -6.10
C ALA A 5 -4.99 14.99 -6.35
N LEU A 6 -4.80 13.92 -7.14
CA LEU A 6 -5.82 12.90 -7.35
C LEU A 6 -6.02 12.05 -6.10
N ASP A 7 -4.92 11.66 -5.44
CA ASP A 7 -4.95 10.86 -4.20
C ASP A 7 -5.61 11.65 -3.05
N GLU A 8 -5.22 12.92 -2.88
CA GLU A 8 -5.81 13.80 -1.85
C GLU A 8 -7.30 14.08 -2.12
N ARG A 9 -7.73 14.10 -3.38
CA ARG A 9 -9.16 14.21 -3.72
C ARG A 9 -9.95 12.98 -3.23
N VAL A 10 -9.38 11.77 -3.38
CA VAL A 10 -10.00 10.54 -2.85
C VAL A 10 -9.99 10.56 -1.33
N ARG A 11 -8.88 10.95 -0.70
CA ARG A 11 -8.79 11.11 0.76
C ARG A 11 -9.88 12.03 1.28
N ALA A 12 -9.99 13.24 0.72
CA ALA A 12 -11.00 14.22 1.13
C ALA A 12 -12.43 13.69 0.97
N PHE A 13 -12.70 12.93 -0.09
CA PHE A 13 -14.00 12.29 -0.28
C PHE A 13 -14.28 11.23 0.80
N LEU A 14 -13.34 10.33 1.07
CA LEU A 14 -13.49 9.31 2.12
C LEU A 14 -13.67 9.93 3.51
N THR A 15 -12.91 10.99 3.83
CA THR A 15 -12.99 11.65 5.14
C THR A 15 -14.16 12.63 5.27
N SER A 16 -14.89 12.91 4.19
CA SER A 16 -16.03 13.86 4.21
C SER A 16 -17.25 13.32 4.96
N GLY A 17 -17.31 12.01 5.21
CA GLY A 17 -18.46 11.34 5.81
C GLY A 17 -19.61 11.03 4.83
N VAL A 18 -19.49 11.43 3.56
CA VAL A 18 -20.54 11.21 2.54
C VAL A 18 -20.73 9.72 2.21
N THR A 19 -19.67 8.90 2.32
CA THR A 19 -19.77 7.46 2.08
C THR A 19 -20.34 6.68 3.27
N GLY A 20 -20.25 7.25 4.48
CA GLY A 20 -20.55 6.53 5.73
C GLY A 20 -19.52 5.45 6.09
N ASP A 21 -18.44 5.31 5.32
CA ASP A 21 -17.38 4.33 5.57
C ASP A 21 -16.40 4.86 6.63
N GLU A 22 -16.15 4.07 7.65
CA GLU A 22 -15.13 4.34 8.68
C GLU A 22 -13.92 3.39 8.57
N ASP A 23 -14.04 2.35 7.72
CA ASP A 23 -13.02 1.32 7.53
C ASP A 23 -12.16 1.62 6.30
N TYR A 24 -11.24 2.58 6.46
CA TYR A 24 -10.22 2.88 5.46
C TYR A 24 -8.87 3.07 6.12
N VAL A 25 -7.82 2.70 5.36
CA VAL A 25 -6.43 2.91 5.76
C VAL A 25 -5.77 3.79 4.72
N ILE A 26 -5.18 4.89 5.17
CA ILE A 26 -4.40 5.80 4.34
C ILE A 26 -2.92 5.46 4.52
N ILE A 27 -2.24 5.09 3.43
CA ILE A 27 -0.79 4.92 3.42
C ILE A 27 -0.19 6.10 2.67
N ASP A 28 0.36 7.07 3.41
CA ASP A 28 1.03 8.23 2.83
C ASP A 28 2.55 8.01 2.79
N THR A 29 3.11 7.84 1.59
CA THR A 29 4.55 7.66 1.44
C THR A 29 5.36 8.91 1.81
N ALA A 30 4.72 10.09 1.94
CA ALA A 30 5.37 11.30 2.45
C ALA A 30 5.73 11.22 3.94
N GLU A 31 5.04 10.40 4.73
CA GLU A 31 5.30 10.22 6.17
C GLU A 31 6.63 9.50 6.45
N TYR A 32 7.18 8.83 5.44
CA TYR A 32 8.40 8.04 5.57
C TYR A 32 9.61 8.91 5.21
N ALA A 33 10.39 9.31 6.23
CA ALA A 33 11.59 10.10 6.03
C ALA A 33 12.68 9.27 5.33
N ILE A 34 13.32 9.86 4.31
CA ILE A 34 14.52 9.30 3.67
C ILE A 34 15.64 10.34 3.77
N PRO A 35 16.48 10.26 4.81
CA PRO A 35 17.54 11.25 5.02
C PRO A 35 18.46 11.33 3.80
N GLY A 36 18.67 12.55 3.30
CA GLY A 36 19.57 12.81 2.17
C GLY A 36 18.98 12.52 0.78
N LEU A 37 17.70 12.16 0.67
CA LEU A 37 17.00 12.10 -0.62
C LEU A 37 16.49 13.49 -1.00
N ASP A 38 16.82 13.93 -2.22
CA ASP A 38 16.20 15.11 -2.81
C ASP A 38 14.72 14.82 -3.12
N ASP A 39 13.84 15.77 -2.82
CA ASP A 39 12.40 15.64 -3.03
C ASP A 39 12.04 15.40 -4.50
N ASP A 40 12.87 15.89 -5.43
CA ASP A 40 12.71 15.66 -6.88
C ASP A 40 12.74 14.15 -7.24
N PHE A 41 13.52 13.35 -6.51
CA PHE A 41 13.61 11.90 -6.72
C PHE A 41 12.54 11.10 -5.98
N ARG A 42 11.76 11.75 -5.11
CA ARG A 42 10.77 11.06 -4.28
C ARG A 42 9.74 10.30 -5.11
N VAL A 43 9.36 10.82 -6.28
CA VAL A 43 8.45 10.17 -7.23
C VAL A 43 8.92 8.77 -7.67
N ILE A 44 10.25 8.56 -7.74
CA ILE A 44 10.85 7.28 -8.13
C ILE A 44 10.82 6.29 -6.96
N VAL A 45 11.00 6.80 -5.74
CA VAL A 45 11.17 5.97 -4.54
C VAL A 45 9.84 5.65 -3.85
N SER A 46 8.82 6.49 -3.97
CA SER A 46 7.49 6.26 -3.38
C SER A 46 6.88 4.88 -3.71
N PRO A 47 6.95 4.37 -4.95
CA PRO A 47 6.49 3.02 -5.26
C PRO A 47 7.26 1.91 -4.52
N TRP A 48 8.54 2.12 -4.24
CA TRP A 48 9.36 1.17 -3.47
C TRP A 48 9.01 1.18 -1.99
N ILE A 49 8.78 2.37 -1.41
CA ILE A 49 8.27 2.50 -0.04
C ILE A 49 6.96 1.72 0.08
N LEU A 50 6.02 1.98 -0.83
CA LEU A 50 4.73 1.29 -0.85
C LEU A 50 4.88 -0.23 -1.00
N SER A 51 5.79 -0.67 -1.88
CA SER A 51 6.10 -2.09 -2.07
C SER A 51 6.59 -2.73 -0.77
N VAL A 52 7.55 -2.14 -0.07
CA VAL A 52 8.05 -2.69 1.21
C VAL A 52 6.95 -2.74 2.27
N LEU A 53 6.13 -1.70 2.37
CA LEU A 53 5.02 -1.67 3.34
C LEU A 53 3.99 -2.77 3.07
N THR A 54 3.59 -2.96 1.81
CA THR A 54 2.48 -3.84 1.45
C THR A 54 2.92 -5.28 1.19
N THR A 55 3.99 -5.49 0.44
CA THR A 55 4.43 -6.82 -0.01
C THR A 55 5.27 -7.55 1.04
N ASP A 56 5.94 -6.83 1.93
CA ASP A 56 6.70 -7.45 3.03
C ASP A 56 5.92 -7.35 4.35
N ARG A 57 5.83 -6.16 4.94
CA ARG A 57 5.32 -5.98 6.32
C ARG A 57 3.85 -6.39 6.44
N LEU A 58 2.99 -5.81 5.61
CA LEU A 58 1.54 -6.08 5.67
C LEU A 58 1.25 -7.54 5.34
N SER A 59 1.84 -8.06 4.26
CA SER A 59 1.63 -9.45 3.83
C SER A 59 2.02 -10.47 4.90
N ARG A 60 3.12 -10.25 5.64
CA ARG A 60 3.52 -11.13 6.76
C ARG A 60 2.56 -11.08 7.94
N ASN A 61 2.05 -9.90 8.27
CA ASN A 61 1.05 -9.78 9.34
C ASN A 61 -0.28 -10.42 8.93
N TYR A 62 -0.70 -10.27 7.67
CA TYR A 62 -1.87 -10.94 7.13
C TYR A 62 -1.73 -12.47 7.19
N GLU A 63 -0.59 -13.03 6.78
CA GLU A 63 -0.27 -14.46 6.93
C GLU A 63 -0.39 -14.93 8.38
N LEU A 64 0.16 -14.15 9.32
CA LEU A 64 0.12 -14.47 10.75
C LEU A 64 -1.31 -14.47 11.31
N VAL A 65 -2.14 -13.50 10.95
CA VAL A 65 -3.51 -13.34 11.47
C VAL A 65 -4.45 -14.36 10.84
N THR A 66 -4.39 -14.53 9.51
CA THR A 66 -5.27 -15.45 8.77
C THR A 66 -4.87 -16.91 8.89
N LYS A 67 -3.65 -17.20 9.35
CA LYS A 67 -3.02 -18.53 9.36
C LYS A 67 -2.93 -19.15 7.95
N HIS A 68 -2.90 -18.31 6.92
CA HIS A 68 -2.80 -18.73 5.53
C HIS A 68 -1.41 -18.43 4.97
N ASN A 69 -0.65 -19.48 4.66
CA ASN A 69 0.73 -19.38 4.18
C ASN A 69 0.81 -18.67 2.82
N LEU A 70 1.68 -17.67 2.67
CA LEU A 70 1.90 -16.90 1.43
C LEU A 70 2.42 -17.72 0.25
N LYS A 71 2.91 -18.94 0.49
CA LYS A 71 3.34 -19.91 -0.53
C LYS A 71 2.23 -20.88 -0.92
N TYR A 72 1.15 -20.97 -0.15
CA TYR A 72 0.05 -21.87 -0.48
C TYR A 72 -0.59 -21.46 -1.81
N ARG A 73 -0.79 -22.42 -2.71
CA ARG A 73 -1.50 -22.24 -3.97
C ARG A 73 -2.46 -23.42 -4.15
N ARG A 74 -3.74 -23.12 -4.40
CA ARG A 74 -4.74 -24.15 -4.75
C ARG A 74 -4.67 -24.55 -6.23
N TYR A 75 -4.29 -23.60 -7.09
CA TYR A 75 -4.30 -23.77 -8.55
C TYR A 75 -2.96 -23.40 -9.21
N TYR A 76 -2.41 -22.22 -8.87
CA TYR A 76 -1.19 -21.72 -9.49
C TYR A 76 0.00 -22.70 -9.32
N HIS A 77 0.54 -23.19 -10.44
CA HIS A 77 1.61 -24.22 -10.54
C HIS A 77 1.28 -25.56 -9.87
N GLN A 78 0.00 -25.96 -9.80
CA GLN A 78 -0.39 -27.25 -9.19
C GLN A 78 -0.79 -28.32 -10.22
N PHE A 79 -1.03 -27.95 -11.48
CA PHE A 79 -1.39 -28.84 -12.60
C PHE A 79 -1.00 -28.19 -13.93
N ASP A 80 -1.09 -28.95 -15.01
CA ASP A 80 -0.83 -28.46 -16.37
C ASP A 80 -2.03 -27.63 -16.86
N TYR A 81 -1.81 -26.34 -17.08
CA TYR A 81 -2.78 -25.36 -17.58
C TYR A 81 -2.09 -24.20 -18.30
#